data_AF-A0AA88L0N8-F1
#
_entry.id   AF-A0AA88L0N8-F1
#
_cell.length_a   1.000
_cell.length_b   1.000
_cell.length_c   1.000
_cell.angle_alpha   90.00
_cell.angle_beta   90.00
_cell.angle_gamma   90.00
#
_symmetry.space_group_name_H-M   'P 1'
#
loop_
_entity.id
_entity.type
_entity.pdbx_description
1 polymer ?
#
loop_
_entity_poly.entity_id
_entity_poly.type
_entity_poly.pdbx_seq_one_letter_code
_entity_poly.pdbx_strand_id
1 'polypeptide(L)'
;VPIFAAHIYDAVMVYAKGVTDTLKLGLDPKNGTVVLDRIRRRSYHSIRGFDVYIDENGDAEGNYTLVSLIFDPTSGTHSLQAIGTFGYSETDDSTQIPVFKYIDQLSRIQWVLGRPPAAEPPCGFDGEKCVDQNKPDWKLIILCTATALVAVSAAGLLIRHYHYERKLMCLLWKVDIKEVIPIMTDAEQCFSNYSSDSTDFSSFMETFRGCGIQSPWGETDLPELGFKKVYTHIGIFRGIIVAIKKIPRKSTDLTRTMRKELQVIREVRHDNLVPFIGASLEQGSIYILTSYCVRGSLQDVLRNDDFKLDQMFIASLVADLVKVIDIFSHG
;
A
#
# COMPACT_ATOMS: atom_id res chain seq x y z
N VAL A 1 -8.98 53.37 54.32
CA VAL A 1 -8.44 52.07 54.79
C VAL A 1 -8.05 51.25 53.56
N PRO A 2 -6.85 50.67 53.48
CA PRO A 2 -6.48 49.76 52.39
C PRO A 2 -7.46 48.60 52.27
N ILE A 3 -7.75 48.14 51.04
CA ILE A 3 -8.76 47.11 50.79
C ILE A 3 -8.51 45.81 51.57
N PHE A 4 -7.26 45.35 51.62
CA PHE A 4 -6.87 44.15 52.36
C PHE A 4 -7.01 44.32 53.87
N ALA A 5 -6.69 45.50 54.40
CA ALA A 5 -6.85 45.78 55.82
C ALA A 5 -8.33 45.77 56.23
N ALA A 6 -9.21 46.28 55.37
CA ALA A 6 -10.65 46.21 55.59
C ALA A 6 -11.17 44.76 55.56
N HIS A 7 -10.70 43.92 54.62
CA HIS A 7 -11.10 42.52 54.56
C HIS A 7 -10.65 41.73 55.79
N ILE A 8 -9.42 41.97 56.28
CA ILE A 8 -8.92 41.32 57.51
C ILE A 8 -9.74 41.78 58.71
N TYR A 9 -10.03 43.08 58.81
CA TYR A 9 -10.89 43.62 59.87
C TYR A 9 -12.26 42.93 59.86
N ASP A 10 -12.92 42.89 58.70
CA ASP A 10 -14.23 42.27 58.54
C ASP A 10 -14.19 40.78 58.90
N ALA A 11 -13.17 40.04 58.42
CA ALA A 11 -13.02 38.61 58.72
C ALA A 11 -12.89 38.35 60.23
N VAL A 12 -12.08 39.16 60.94
CA VAL A 12 -11.93 39.05 62.40
C VAL A 12 -13.24 39.38 63.10
N MET A 13 -13.97 40.41 62.66
CA MET A 13 -15.24 40.81 63.26
C MET A 13 -16.34 39.77 63.05
N VAL A 14 -16.43 39.20 61.85
CA VAL A 14 -17.36 38.12 61.51
C VAL A 14 -17.07 36.89 62.37
N TYR A 15 -15.79 36.48 62.47
CA TYR A 15 -15.38 35.37 63.31
C TYR A 15 -15.70 35.61 64.79
N ALA A 16 -15.33 36.79 65.32
CA ALA A 16 -15.60 37.15 66.71
C ALA A 16 -17.09 37.14 67.02
N LYS A 17 -17.95 37.59 66.09
CA LYS A 17 -19.41 37.52 66.22
C LYS A 17 -19.90 36.07 66.26
N GLY A 18 -19.42 35.20 65.36
CA GLY A 18 -19.74 33.78 65.35
C GLY A 18 -19.36 33.06 66.66
N VAL A 19 -18.17 33.35 67.19
CA VAL A 19 -17.71 32.84 68.50
C VAL A 19 -18.56 33.38 69.64
N THR A 20 -18.88 34.67 69.63
CA THR A 20 -19.71 35.30 70.67
C THR A 20 -21.12 34.70 70.71
N ASP A 21 -21.74 34.47 69.55
CA ASP A 21 -23.04 33.82 69.47
C ASP A 21 -22.98 32.35 69.93
N THR A 22 -21.84 31.68 69.74
CA THR A 22 -21.59 30.32 70.24
C THR A 22 -21.50 30.30 71.77
N LEU A 23 -20.77 31.24 72.36
CA LEU A 23 -20.63 31.39 73.82
C LEU A 23 -21.97 31.75 74.50
N LYS A 24 -22.79 32.62 73.89
CA LYS A 24 -24.12 32.98 74.42
C LYS A 24 -25.05 31.78 74.56
N LEU A 25 -24.85 30.74 73.75
CA LEU A 25 -25.63 29.52 73.77
C LEU A 25 -25.00 28.41 74.63
N GLY A 26 -23.92 28.71 75.36
CA GLY A 26 -23.24 27.76 76.25
C GLY A 26 -22.52 26.64 75.50
N LEU A 27 -22.26 26.80 74.20
CA LEU A 27 -21.55 25.81 73.39
C LEU A 27 -20.03 26.06 73.41
N ASP A 28 -19.25 25.02 73.10
CA ASP A 28 -17.80 25.10 73.06
C ASP A 28 -17.32 25.97 71.87
N PRO A 29 -16.63 27.11 72.13
CA PRO A 29 -16.10 27.97 71.08
C PRO A 29 -14.95 27.33 70.29
N LYS A 30 -14.36 26.22 70.78
CA LYS A 30 -13.31 25.47 70.06
C LYS A 30 -13.88 24.57 68.97
N ASN A 31 -15.19 24.32 68.97
CA ASN A 31 -15.85 23.54 67.93
C ASN A 31 -16.07 24.40 66.67
N GLY A 32 -15.13 24.31 65.73
CA GLY A 32 -15.12 25.13 64.51
C GLY A 32 -16.36 24.97 63.63
N THR A 33 -16.96 23.78 63.58
CA THR A 33 -18.20 23.54 62.81
C THR A 33 -19.35 24.37 63.36
N VAL A 34 -19.52 24.35 64.69
CA VAL A 34 -20.56 25.11 65.39
C VAL A 34 -20.37 26.62 65.25
N VAL A 35 -19.12 27.08 65.17
CA VAL A 35 -18.80 28.50 64.91
C VAL A 35 -19.10 28.88 63.46
N LEU A 36 -18.71 28.04 62.48
CA LEU A 36 -18.95 28.28 61.05
C LEU A 36 -20.43 28.26 60.69
N ASP A 37 -21.23 27.37 61.29
CA ASP A 37 -22.68 27.33 61.09
C ASP A 37 -23.38 28.63 61.55
N ARG A 38 -22.75 29.39 62.45
CA ARG A 38 -23.22 30.72 62.87
C ARG A 38 -22.70 31.87 62.02
N ILE A 39 -21.74 31.61 61.15
CA ILE A 39 -21.16 32.59 60.22
C ILE A 39 -21.85 32.49 58.86
N ARG A 40 -22.13 31.28 58.37
CA ARG A 40 -22.82 31.00 57.10
C ARG A 40 -24.25 31.52 57.06
N ARG A 41 -24.77 31.75 55.85
CA ARG A 41 -26.15 32.21 55.56
C ARG A 41 -26.52 33.49 56.33
N ARG A 42 -25.57 34.41 56.45
CA ARG A 42 -25.75 35.68 57.17
C ARG A 42 -25.03 36.81 56.46
N SER A 43 -25.63 37.99 56.55
CA SER A 43 -25.00 39.23 56.08
C SER A 43 -24.26 39.94 57.21
N TYR A 44 -23.16 40.62 56.86
CA TYR A 44 -22.45 41.53 57.75
C TYR A 44 -22.19 42.87 57.04
N HIS A 45 -22.14 43.95 57.82
CA HIS A 45 -21.80 45.27 57.32
C HIS A 45 -20.28 45.45 57.33
N SER A 46 -19.68 45.63 56.16
CA SER A 46 -18.24 45.86 56.02
C SER A 46 -17.84 47.24 56.54
N ILE A 47 -16.64 47.38 57.09
CA ILE A 47 -16.03 48.69 57.39
C ILE A 47 -15.91 49.61 56.15
N ARG A 48 -16.03 49.04 54.95
CA ARG A 48 -16.05 49.78 53.68
C ARG A 48 -17.41 50.39 53.34
N GLY A 49 -18.43 50.16 54.17
CA GLY A 49 -19.76 50.78 54.07
C GLY A 49 -20.77 50.04 53.19
N PHE A 50 -20.50 48.77 52.86
CA PHE A 50 -21.43 47.92 52.10
C PHE A 50 -21.71 46.61 52.85
N ASP A 51 -22.90 46.04 52.62
CA ASP A 51 -23.26 44.75 53.17
C ASP A 51 -22.72 43.62 52.30
N VAL A 52 -22.21 42.57 52.95
CA VAL A 52 -21.69 41.35 52.33
C VAL A 52 -22.49 40.18 52.85
N TYR A 53 -22.93 39.30 51.96
CA TYR A 53 -23.62 38.07 52.32
C TYR A 53 -22.62 36.91 52.34
N ILE A 54 -22.69 36.05 53.36
CA ILE A 54 -21.92 34.81 53.41
C ILE A 54 -22.87 33.68 53.05
N ASP A 55 -22.55 32.93 52.00
CA ASP A 55 -23.39 31.88 51.47
C ASP A 55 -23.38 30.60 52.33
N GLU A 56 -23.96 29.51 51.81
CA GLU A 56 -23.98 28.21 52.49
C GLU A 56 -22.59 27.54 52.53
N ASN A 57 -21.74 27.80 51.53
CA ASN A 57 -20.38 27.25 51.48
C ASN A 57 -19.44 27.99 52.45
N GLY A 58 -19.77 29.22 52.82
CA GLY A 58 -18.94 30.12 53.62
C GLY A 58 -18.18 31.15 52.78
N ASP A 59 -18.56 31.32 51.51
CA ASP A 59 -17.98 32.28 50.60
C ASP A 59 -18.64 33.65 50.79
N ALA A 60 -17.81 34.69 50.80
CA ALA A 60 -18.25 36.07 50.97
C ALA A 60 -18.62 36.68 49.61
N GLU A 61 -19.91 36.90 49.40
CA GLU A 61 -20.45 37.46 48.18
C GLU A 61 -20.73 38.95 48.35
N GLY A 62 -20.01 39.76 47.57
CA GLY A 62 -20.17 41.21 47.57
C GLY A 62 -21.29 41.68 46.65
N ASN A 63 -21.96 42.76 47.03
CA ASN A 63 -22.87 43.47 46.15
C ASN A 63 -22.09 44.24 45.08
N TYR A 64 -22.40 44.01 43.81
CA TYR A 64 -21.79 44.73 42.69
C TYR A 64 -22.75 45.77 42.15
N THR A 65 -22.24 46.97 41.87
CA THR A 65 -23.01 48.06 41.26
C THR A 65 -22.48 48.32 39.85
N LEU A 66 -23.35 48.29 38.87
CA LEU A 66 -23.03 48.69 37.51
C LEU A 66 -23.01 50.21 37.43
N VAL A 67 -21.88 50.75 37.01
CA VAL A 67 -21.70 52.17 36.71
C VAL A 67 -21.58 52.33 35.21
N SER A 68 -22.27 53.31 34.63
CA SER A 68 -22.20 53.62 33.21
C SER A 68 -22.07 55.12 33.00
N LEU A 69 -21.54 55.48 31.83
CA LEU A 69 -21.54 56.85 31.36
C LEU A 69 -22.97 57.26 30.98
N ILE A 70 -23.46 58.34 31.56
CA ILE A 70 -24.78 58.93 31.29
C ILE A 70 -24.57 60.38 30.87
N PHE A 71 -25.21 60.79 29.79
CA PHE A 71 -25.33 62.20 29.41
C PHE A 71 -26.36 62.89 30.30
N ASP A 72 -25.91 63.92 31.04
CA ASP A 72 -26.81 64.79 31.79
C ASP A 72 -27.23 65.97 30.89
N PRO A 73 -28.51 66.05 30.47
CA PRO A 73 -28.98 67.12 29.60
C PRO A 73 -28.99 68.49 30.28
N THR A 74 -28.98 68.54 31.62
CA THR A 74 -28.98 69.80 32.37
C THR A 74 -27.59 70.41 32.47
N SER A 75 -26.58 69.57 32.67
CA SER A 75 -25.18 69.98 32.77
C SER A 75 -24.45 69.97 31.41
N GLY A 76 -25.04 69.36 30.38
CA GLY A 76 -24.44 69.21 29.05
C GLY A 76 -23.17 68.35 29.03
N THR A 77 -22.95 67.54 30.08
CA THR A 77 -21.72 66.75 30.26
C THR A 77 -22.06 65.29 30.51
N HIS A 78 -21.11 64.41 30.20
CA HIS A 78 -21.20 63.00 30.55
C HIS A 78 -20.66 62.78 31.96
N SER A 79 -21.40 62.03 32.77
CA SER A 79 -20.99 61.65 34.12
C SER A 79 -21.14 60.15 34.32
N LEU A 80 -20.26 59.56 35.15
CA LEU A 80 -20.39 58.19 35.57
C LEU A 80 -21.42 58.10 36.69
N GLN A 81 -22.50 57.35 36.46
CA GLN A 81 -23.59 57.17 37.42
C GLN A 81 -23.89 55.69 37.64
N ALA A 82 -24.31 55.35 38.85
CA ALA A 82 -24.75 54.00 39.19
C ALA A 82 -26.12 53.74 38.53
N ILE A 83 -26.21 52.68 37.73
CA ILE A 83 -27.40 52.34 36.92
C ILE A 83 -28.18 51.17 37.53
N GLY A 84 -27.48 50.23 38.14
CA GLY A 84 -28.10 49.02 38.65
C GLY A 84 -27.21 48.29 39.61
N THR A 85 -27.80 47.36 40.35
CA THR A 85 -27.12 46.49 41.30
C THR A 85 -27.33 45.03 40.92
N PHE A 86 -26.33 44.22 41.19
CA PHE A 86 -26.43 42.77 41.16
C PHE A 86 -26.78 42.31 42.57
N GLY A 87 -27.90 41.63 42.72
CA GLY A 87 -28.35 41.10 44.00
C GLY A 87 -29.09 39.79 43.81
N TYR A 88 -29.00 38.93 44.81
CA TYR A 88 -29.78 37.70 44.86
C TYR A 88 -31.27 38.04 45.06
N SER A 89 -32.13 37.25 44.42
CA SER A 89 -33.58 37.35 44.64
C SER A 89 -33.98 36.30 45.66
N GLU A 90 -34.56 36.71 46.79
CA GLU A 90 -35.07 35.79 47.83
C GLU A 90 -36.14 34.82 47.33
N THR A 91 -36.70 35.07 46.15
CA THR A 91 -37.84 34.33 45.58
C THR A 91 -37.45 33.20 44.65
N ASP A 92 -36.18 33.07 44.27
CA ASP A 92 -35.74 32.12 43.24
C ASP A 92 -34.47 31.37 43.68
N ASP A 93 -34.65 30.46 44.65
CA ASP A 93 -33.62 29.54 45.18
C ASP A 93 -32.99 28.62 44.12
N SER A 94 -33.48 28.65 42.87
CA SER A 94 -33.04 27.74 41.80
C SER A 94 -31.76 28.19 41.09
N THR A 95 -31.36 29.47 41.22
CA THR A 95 -30.18 29.99 40.55
C THR A 95 -29.21 30.65 41.54
N GLN A 96 -28.02 30.05 41.70
CA GLN A 96 -26.90 30.61 42.48
C GLN A 96 -26.25 31.82 41.79
N ILE A 97 -26.99 32.59 40.99
CA ILE A 97 -26.44 33.68 40.17
C ILE A 97 -27.17 34.98 40.53
N PRO A 98 -26.45 36.06 40.88
CA PRO A 98 -27.07 37.33 41.21
C PRO A 98 -27.72 37.95 39.97
N VAL A 99 -28.93 38.47 40.13
CA VAL A 99 -29.70 39.07 39.05
C VAL A 99 -29.45 40.57 39.01
N PHE A 100 -29.24 41.10 37.81
CA PHE A 100 -29.09 42.53 37.59
C PHE A 100 -30.44 43.25 37.70
N LYS A 101 -30.51 44.28 38.55
CA LYS A 101 -31.69 45.12 38.76
C LYS A 101 -31.32 46.59 38.57
N TYR A 102 -32.09 47.30 37.75
CA TYR A 102 -31.93 48.75 37.59
C TYR A 102 -32.36 49.48 38.88
N ILE A 103 -31.59 50.47 39.31
CA ILE A 103 -31.92 51.31 40.48
C ILE A 103 -33.11 52.22 40.14
N ASP A 104 -33.09 52.81 38.95
CA ASP A 104 -34.17 53.61 38.40
C ASP A 104 -34.52 53.08 37.00
N GLN A 105 -35.80 52.96 36.70
CA GLN A 105 -36.26 52.55 35.37
C GLN A 105 -35.97 53.60 34.29
N LEU A 106 -35.79 54.86 34.68
CA LEU A 106 -35.46 55.99 33.81
C LEU A 106 -33.96 56.03 33.46
N SER A 107 -33.09 55.57 34.34
CA SER A 107 -31.63 55.63 34.19
C SER A 107 -31.05 54.36 33.59
N ARG A 108 -31.48 53.99 32.37
CA ARG A 108 -30.97 52.80 31.67
C ARG A 108 -29.60 53.05 31.04
N ILE A 109 -28.87 51.97 30.74
CA ILE A 109 -27.60 52.03 30.02
C ILE A 109 -27.83 52.74 28.66
N GLN A 110 -27.14 53.86 28.45
CA GLN A 110 -27.21 54.63 27.22
C GLN A 110 -26.29 54.00 26.17
N TRP A 111 -26.78 52.95 25.51
CA TRP A 111 -26.08 52.35 24.38
C TRP A 111 -26.00 53.33 23.21
N VAL A 112 -24.85 53.44 22.55
CA VAL A 112 -24.62 54.34 21.40
C VAL A 112 -25.66 54.14 20.29
N LEU A 113 -26.09 52.89 20.07
CA LEU A 113 -27.11 52.52 19.07
C LEU A 113 -28.47 52.17 19.70
N GLY A 114 -28.72 52.58 20.95
CA GLY A 114 -29.96 52.32 21.68
C GLY A 114 -30.17 50.87 22.14
N ARG A 115 -29.28 49.94 21.76
CA ARG A 115 -29.33 48.52 22.14
C ARG A 115 -27.94 47.99 22.52
N PRO A 116 -27.86 46.96 23.38
CA PRO A 116 -26.59 46.29 23.64
C PRO A 116 -25.99 45.75 22.34
N PRO A 117 -24.67 45.87 22.14
CA PRO A 117 -24.00 45.23 21.02
C PRO A 117 -24.18 43.71 21.10
N ALA A 118 -24.18 43.05 19.95
CA ALA A 118 -24.11 41.59 19.93
C ALA A 118 -22.80 41.15 20.59
N ALA A 119 -22.86 40.11 21.43
CA ALA A 119 -21.68 39.56 22.11
C ALA A 119 -20.64 39.02 21.10
N GLU A 120 -21.11 38.63 19.92
CA GLU A 120 -20.31 38.12 18.83
C GLU A 120 -20.79 38.75 17.50
N PRO A 121 -19.88 39.11 16.58
CA PRO A 121 -20.27 39.58 15.25
C PRO A 121 -20.99 38.49 14.43
N PRO A 122 -21.84 38.85 13.46
CA PRO A 122 -22.63 37.88 12.67
C PRO A 122 -21.81 36.82 11.93
N CYS A 123 -20.61 37.16 11.46
CA CYS A 123 -19.70 36.24 10.77
C CYS A 123 -18.74 35.49 11.70
N GLY A 124 -18.86 35.64 13.02
CA GLY A 124 -17.83 35.19 13.95
C GLY A 124 -16.64 36.13 13.98
N PHE A 125 -15.80 36.01 15.00
CA PHE A 125 -14.66 36.93 15.18
C PHE A 125 -13.62 36.78 14.06
N ASP A 126 -13.50 35.56 13.51
CA ASP A 126 -12.52 35.20 12.49
C ASP A 126 -13.18 34.92 11.12
N GLY A 127 -14.47 35.24 10.96
CA GLY A 127 -15.20 34.98 9.72
C GLY A 127 -15.64 33.51 9.56
N GLU A 128 -15.55 32.69 10.60
CA GLU A 128 -15.79 31.25 10.58
C GLU A 128 -17.25 30.86 10.34
N LYS A 129 -18.21 31.72 10.73
CA LYS A 129 -19.64 31.48 10.51
C LYS A 129 -20.09 31.87 9.11
N CYS A 130 -19.30 32.69 8.42
CA CYS A 130 -19.54 33.05 7.04
C CYS A 130 -18.87 32.01 6.13
N VAL A 131 -19.66 31.03 5.69
CA VAL A 131 -19.21 30.01 4.76
C VAL A 131 -18.88 30.67 3.42
N ASP A 132 -17.60 30.73 3.08
CA ASP A 132 -17.17 31.03 1.73
C ASP A 132 -17.74 29.96 0.78
N GLN A 133 -18.80 30.28 0.04
CA GLN A 133 -19.39 29.37 -0.95
C GLN A 133 -18.39 28.95 -2.05
N ASN A 134 -17.23 29.60 -2.13
CA ASN A 134 -16.18 29.36 -3.12
C ASN A 134 -14.97 28.58 -2.60
N LYS A 135 -14.99 28.00 -1.39
CA LYS A 135 -13.92 27.09 -0.96
C LYS A 135 -14.17 25.70 -1.56
N PRO A 136 -13.35 25.24 -2.54
CA PRO A 136 -13.46 23.86 -3.00
C PRO A 136 -13.18 22.95 -1.80
N ASP A 137 -14.06 21.97 -1.60
CA ASP A 137 -13.91 21.02 -0.51
C ASP A 137 -12.61 20.23 -0.75
N TRP A 138 -11.54 20.61 -0.06
CA TRP A 138 -10.18 20.06 -0.24
C TRP A 138 -10.16 18.54 -0.08
N LYS A 139 -11.14 17.99 0.65
CA LYS A 139 -11.42 16.55 0.76
C LYS A 139 -11.70 15.90 -0.59
N LEU A 140 -12.43 16.59 -1.48
CA LEU A 140 -12.79 16.11 -2.81
C LEU A 140 -11.57 16.08 -3.73
N ILE A 141 -10.67 17.06 -3.60
CA ILE A 141 -9.39 17.10 -4.32
C ILE A 141 -8.49 15.92 -3.89
N ILE A 142 -8.42 15.63 -2.59
CA ILE A 142 -7.63 14.49 -2.07
C ILE A 142 -8.19 13.15 -2.54
N LEU A 143 -9.52 12.99 -2.55
CA LEU A 143 -10.15 11.74 -3.01
C LEU A 143 -9.89 11.49 -4.51
N CYS A 144 -10.04 12.51 -5.35
CA CYS A 144 -9.77 12.42 -6.79
C CYS A 144 -8.30 12.13 -7.11
N THR A 145 -7.37 12.73 -6.38
CA THR A 145 -5.92 12.48 -6.59
C THR A 145 -5.51 11.07 -6.13
N ALA A 146 -6.01 10.59 -4.99
CA ALA A 146 -5.74 9.24 -4.50
C ALA A 146 -6.28 8.17 -5.47
N THR A 147 -7.51 8.34 -5.96
CA THR A 147 -8.13 7.42 -6.93
C THR A 147 -7.39 7.38 -8.26
N ALA A 148 -6.93 8.53 -8.76
CA ALA A 148 -6.13 8.60 -9.98
C ALA A 148 -4.78 7.86 -9.84
N LEU A 149 -4.09 7.99 -8.70
CA LEU A 149 -2.82 7.29 -8.44
C LEU A 149 -3.00 5.77 -8.38
N VAL A 150 -4.07 5.30 -7.76
CA VAL A 150 -4.41 3.86 -7.73
C VAL A 150 -4.72 3.35 -9.13
N ALA A 151 -5.47 4.10 -9.94
CA ALA A 151 -5.77 3.71 -11.32
C ALA A 151 -4.50 3.63 -12.20
N VAL A 152 -3.59 4.61 -12.08
CA VAL A 152 -2.33 4.63 -12.84
C VAL A 152 -1.42 3.46 -12.44
N SER A 153 -1.29 3.18 -11.14
CA SER A 153 -0.49 2.03 -10.67
C SER A 153 -1.08 0.70 -11.12
N ALA A 154 -2.40 0.52 -11.04
CA ALA A 154 -3.09 -0.67 -11.55
C ALA A 154 -2.90 -0.85 -13.07
N ALA A 155 -3.05 0.23 -13.85
CA ALA A 155 -2.79 0.20 -15.29
C ALA A 155 -1.33 -0.19 -15.60
N GLY A 156 -0.36 0.34 -14.85
CA GLY A 156 1.05 -0.03 -14.98
C GLY A 156 1.31 -1.52 -14.72
N LEU A 157 0.69 -2.09 -13.69
CA LEU A 157 0.77 -3.53 -13.39
C LEU A 157 0.14 -4.38 -14.50
N LEU A 158 -1.02 -3.96 -15.03
CA LEU A 158 -1.70 -4.66 -16.12
C LEU A 158 -0.87 -4.61 -17.41
N ILE A 159 -0.27 -3.46 -17.75
CA ILE A 159 0.62 -3.33 -18.91
C ILE A 159 1.85 -4.22 -18.74
N ARG A 160 2.45 -4.25 -17.54
CA ARG A 160 3.60 -5.12 -17.25
C ARG A 160 3.22 -6.60 -17.38
N HIS A 161 2.05 -6.99 -16.87
CA HIS A 161 1.54 -8.35 -17.00
C HIS A 161 1.28 -8.72 -18.47
N TYR A 162 0.68 -7.82 -19.23
CA TYR A 162 0.44 -8.00 -20.66
C TYR A 162 1.75 -8.14 -21.46
N HIS A 163 2.75 -7.31 -21.17
CA HIS A 163 4.08 -7.43 -21.78
C HIS A 163 4.76 -8.77 -21.46
N TYR A 164 4.60 -9.27 -20.23
CA TYR A 164 5.12 -10.58 -19.81
C TYR A 164 4.45 -11.72 -20.60
N GLU A 165 3.12 -11.73 -20.66
CA GLU A 165 2.36 -12.75 -21.39
C GLU A 165 2.65 -12.70 -22.90
N ARG A 166 2.81 -11.51 -23.50
CA ARG A 166 3.21 -11.38 -24.92
C ARG A 166 4.55 -12.03 -25.23
N LYS A 167 5.54 -11.93 -24.34
CA LYS A 167 6.85 -12.58 -24.54
C LYS A 167 6.73 -14.11 -24.55
N LEU A 168 5.86 -14.69 -23.71
CA LEU A 168 5.60 -16.13 -23.67
C LEU A 168 4.84 -16.65 -24.92
N MET A 169 4.07 -15.80 -25.59
CA MET A 169 3.28 -16.18 -26.76
C MET A 169 4.08 -16.24 -28.07
N CYS A 170 5.35 -15.82 -28.07
CA CYS A 170 6.25 -16.00 -29.22
C CYS A 170 6.65 -17.48 -29.38
N LEU A 171 5.71 -18.29 -29.87
CA LEU A 171 5.85 -19.72 -30.21
C LEU A 171 6.69 -19.93 -31.48
N LEU A 172 7.77 -19.16 -31.68
CA LEU A 172 8.64 -19.29 -32.87
C LEU A 172 9.33 -20.65 -32.98
N TRP A 173 9.34 -21.43 -31.89
CA TRP A 173 9.91 -22.78 -31.81
C TRP A 173 8.86 -23.89 -31.97
N LYS A 174 7.57 -23.54 -32.08
CA LYS A 174 6.51 -24.51 -32.35
C LYS A 174 6.66 -24.97 -33.80
N VAL A 175 7.07 -26.22 -33.97
CA VAL A 175 7.24 -26.85 -35.28
C VAL A 175 6.00 -27.68 -35.57
N ASP A 176 5.46 -27.57 -36.78
CA ASP A 176 4.47 -28.54 -37.25
C ASP A 176 5.22 -29.82 -37.62
N ILE A 177 4.88 -30.93 -36.97
CA ILE A 177 5.54 -32.23 -37.17
C ILE A 177 5.37 -32.73 -38.61
N LYS A 178 4.36 -32.24 -39.35
CA LYS A 178 4.17 -32.51 -40.78
C LYS A 178 5.29 -31.95 -41.66
N GLU A 179 6.04 -30.96 -41.19
CA GLU A 179 7.22 -30.41 -41.90
C GLU A 179 8.47 -31.28 -41.71
N VAL A 180 8.42 -32.31 -40.86
CA VAL A 180 9.55 -33.20 -40.59
C VAL A 180 9.46 -34.43 -41.47
N ILE A 181 10.46 -34.63 -42.31
CA ILE A 181 10.55 -35.81 -43.17
C ILE A 181 11.23 -36.93 -42.38
N PRO A 182 10.55 -38.03 -42.01
CA PRO A 182 11.17 -39.09 -41.23
C PRO A 182 12.21 -39.86 -42.05
N ILE A 183 13.37 -40.13 -41.45
CA ILE A 183 14.37 -41.05 -42.03
C ILE A 183 14.06 -42.43 -41.47
N MET A 184 13.47 -43.29 -42.28
CA MET A 184 13.18 -44.67 -41.88
C MET A 184 14.52 -45.41 -41.78
N THR A 185 14.86 -45.84 -40.57
CA THR A 185 15.85 -46.89 -40.36
C THR A 185 15.08 -48.19 -40.23
N ASP A 186 15.62 -49.30 -40.72
CA ASP A 186 14.95 -50.61 -40.74
C ASP A 186 14.76 -51.17 -39.31
N ALA A 187 13.85 -50.54 -38.57
CA ALA A 187 13.20 -50.97 -37.35
C ALA A 187 12.08 -49.95 -37.06
N GLU A 188 10.84 -50.40 -37.21
CA GLU A 188 9.57 -49.75 -36.85
C GLU A 188 8.85 -48.91 -37.92
N GLN A 189 7.96 -49.60 -38.63
CA GLN A 189 6.74 -49.05 -39.24
C GLN A 189 5.85 -48.42 -38.15
N CYS A 190 5.88 -47.10 -38.01
CA CYS A 190 4.84 -46.35 -37.29
C CYS A 190 4.72 -44.91 -37.81
N PHE A 191 4.56 -44.71 -39.13
CA PHE A 191 3.98 -43.47 -39.71
C PHE A 191 3.62 -43.70 -41.19
N SER A 192 2.86 -44.76 -41.50
CA SER A 192 2.36 -44.99 -42.86
C SER A 192 1.08 -44.20 -43.10
N ASN A 193 1.21 -43.00 -43.68
CA ASN A 193 0.30 -42.41 -44.68
C ASN A 193 0.81 -41.01 -45.03
N TYR A 194 1.90 -40.93 -45.77
CA TYR A 194 2.21 -39.73 -46.55
C TYR A 194 2.95 -40.13 -47.81
N SER A 195 2.33 -39.83 -48.95
CA SER A 195 2.85 -40.09 -50.29
C SER A 195 4.12 -39.28 -50.53
N SER A 196 5.27 -39.93 -50.66
CA SER A 196 6.55 -39.31 -51.00
C SER A 196 6.70 -39.19 -52.52
N ASP A 197 6.74 -37.95 -53.00
CA ASP A 197 7.20 -37.60 -54.34
C ASP A 197 8.73 -37.70 -54.40
N SER A 198 9.26 -38.29 -55.46
CA SER A 198 10.63 -38.84 -55.57
C SER A 198 11.77 -37.81 -55.77
N THR A 199 11.50 -36.53 -55.54
CA THR A 199 12.41 -35.42 -55.88
C THR A 199 13.29 -34.95 -54.72
N ASP A 200 12.92 -35.23 -53.46
CA ASP A 200 13.66 -34.75 -52.27
C ASP A 200 14.85 -35.64 -51.84
N PHE A 201 14.99 -36.84 -52.41
CA PHE A 201 16.12 -37.73 -52.10
C PHE A 201 17.43 -37.32 -52.80
N SER A 202 17.34 -36.61 -53.93
CA SER A 202 18.52 -36.12 -54.65
C SER A 202 19.18 -34.93 -53.94
N SER A 203 18.39 -34.03 -53.35
CA SER A 203 18.88 -32.90 -52.54
C SER A 203 19.53 -33.36 -51.23
N PHE A 204 19.04 -34.47 -50.67
CA PHE A 204 19.64 -35.16 -49.52
C PHE A 204 21.08 -35.64 -49.82
N MET A 205 21.30 -36.31 -50.95
CA MET A 205 22.64 -36.78 -51.35
C MET A 205 23.61 -35.62 -51.62
N GLU A 206 23.11 -34.47 -52.07
CA GLU A 206 23.89 -33.27 -52.32
C GLU A 206 24.34 -32.59 -51.02
N THR A 207 23.45 -32.53 -50.02
CA THR A 207 23.76 -31.99 -48.69
C THR A 207 24.75 -32.88 -47.91
N PHE A 208 24.65 -34.20 -48.08
CA PHE A 208 25.61 -35.16 -47.52
C PHE A 208 27.02 -35.00 -48.09
N ARG A 209 27.17 -34.66 -49.38
CA ARG A 209 28.47 -34.34 -49.99
C ARG A 209 29.06 -33.02 -49.49
N GLY A 210 28.23 -32.04 -49.15
CA GLY A 210 28.67 -30.74 -48.64
C GLY A 210 29.25 -30.76 -47.21
N CYS A 211 28.99 -31.82 -46.44
CA CYS A 211 29.46 -31.96 -45.04
C CYS A 211 30.87 -32.58 -44.91
N GLY A 212 31.60 -32.76 -46.02
CA GLY A 212 33.01 -33.21 -45.99
C GLY A 212 33.22 -34.70 -45.68
N ILE A 213 32.18 -35.53 -45.79
CA ILE A 213 32.33 -36.99 -45.68
C ILE A 213 32.85 -37.53 -47.02
N GLN A 214 34.17 -37.47 -47.19
CA GLN A 214 34.87 -38.10 -48.31
C GLN A 214 35.10 -39.57 -47.96
N SER A 215 34.44 -40.49 -48.67
CA SER A 215 34.74 -41.92 -48.61
C SER A 215 36.11 -42.19 -49.25
N PRO A 216 37.09 -42.82 -48.56
CA PRO A 216 38.42 -43.05 -49.14
C PRO A 216 38.55 -44.15 -50.21
N TRP A 217 37.48 -44.71 -50.76
CA TRP A 217 37.59 -45.84 -51.70
C TRP A 217 36.64 -45.69 -52.89
N GLY A 218 37.17 -46.00 -54.08
CA GLY A 218 36.62 -45.66 -55.40
C GLY A 218 35.40 -46.47 -55.87
N GLU A 219 34.93 -46.08 -57.05
CA GLU A 219 33.79 -46.61 -57.80
C GLU A 219 33.73 -48.14 -57.83
N THR A 220 32.78 -48.72 -57.11
CA THR A 220 31.95 -49.85 -57.57
C THR A 220 30.84 -50.08 -56.54
N ASP A 221 29.61 -50.28 -57.04
CA ASP A 221 28.43 -50.84 -56.38
C ASP A 221 28.08 -50.37 -54.97
N LEU A 222 26.95 -49.63 -54.86
CA LEU A 222 26.33 -49.12 -53.62
C LEU A 222 26.51 -50.07 -52.42
N PRO A 223 27.44 -49.78 -51.49
CA PRO A 223 27.49 -50.48 -50.22
C PRO A 223 26.57 -49.72 -49.26
N GLU A 224 25.75 -50.50 -48.55
CA GLU A 224 25.04 -50.14 -47.33
C GLU A 224 25.65 -48.93 -46.64
N LEU A 225 24.94 -47.80 -46.71
CA LEU A 225 25.28 -46.58 -46.00
C LEU A 225 25.38 -46.96 -44.50
N GLY A 226 26.60 -46.98 -43.99
CA GLY A 226 26.98 -47.46 -42.66
C GLY A 226 26.44 -46.61 -41.52
N PHE A 227 25.11 -46.45 -41.44
CA PHE A 227 24.43 -46.04 -40.23
C PHE A 227 24.44 -47.23 -39.27
N LYS A 228 25.56 -47.38 -38.55
CA LYS A 228 25.65 -48.16 -37.32
C LYS A 228 24.37 -47.92 -36.51
N LYS A 229 23.59 -48.99 -36.25
CA LYS A 229 22.27 -49.01 -35.57
C LYS A 229 21.88 -47.67 -34.94
N VAL A 230 20.98 -46.96 -35.59
CA VAL A 230 20.40 -45.73 -35.05
C VAL A 230 19.44 -46.11 -33.92
N TYR A 231 19.74 -45.64 -32.70
CA TYR A 231 18.96 -45.97 -31.49
C TYR A 231 17.80 -45.00 -31.22
N THR A 232 17.58 -44.00 -32.08
CA THR A 232 16.59 -42.92 -31.88
C THR A 232 15.92 -42.52 -33.18
N HIS A 233 14.64 -42.12 -33.17
CA HIS A 233 13.98 -41.60 -34.37
C HIS A 233 14.67 -40.34 -34.91
N ILE A 234 14.99 -40.32 -36.21
CA ILE A 234 15.63 -39.21 -36.90
C ILE A 234 14.70 -38.70 -38.01
N GLY A 235 14.74 -37.39 -38.28
CA GLY A 235 14.12 -36.79 -39.45
C GLY A 235 14.95 -35.66 -40.04
N ILE A 236 14.45 -35.06 -41.12
CA ILE A 236 14.99 -33.85 -41.74
C ILE A 236 13.99 -32.72 -41.50
N PHE A 237 14.48 -31.60 -40.99
CA PHE A 237 13.70 -30.38 -40.81
C PHE A 237 14.49 -29.19 -41.37
N ARG A 238 13.97 -28.54 -42.42
CA ARG A 238 14.58 -27.37 -43.09
C ARG A 238 16.05 -27.60 -43.50
N GLY A 239 16.35 -28.79 -44.02
CA GLY A 239 17.69 -29.17 -44.47
C GLY A 239 18.66 -29.61 -43.35
N ILE A 240 18.22 -29.66 -42.08
CA ILE A 240 19.04 -30.12 -40.95
C ILE A 240 18.54 -31.50 -40.48
N ILE A 241 19.47 -32.41 -40.18
CA ILE A 241 19.17 -33.71 -39.58
C ILE A 241 18.85 -33.53 -38.10
N VAL A 242 17.69 -34.01 -37.67
CA VAL A 242 17.15 -33.81 -36.32
C VAL A 242 16.84 -35.13 -35.64
N ALA A 243 17.16 -35.22 -34.34
CA ALA A 243 16.71 -36.29 -33.46
C ALA A 243 15.34 -35.93 -32.89
N ILE A 244 14.40 -36.89 -32.94
CA ILE A 244 13.02 -36.73 -32.50
C ILE A 244 12.80 -37.53 -31.22
N LYS A 245 12.57 -36.83 -30.10
CA LYS A 245 12.25 -37.44 -28.81
C LYS A 245 10.76 -37.33 -28.52
N LYS A 246 10.08 -38.47 -28.44
CA LYS A 246 8.66 -38.56 -28.06
C LYS A 246 8.52 -38.62 -26.55
N ILE A 247 7.70 -37.73 -25.98
CA ILE A 247 7.30 -37.72 -24.58
C ILE A 247 5.78 -37.96 -24.52
N PRO A 248 5.33 -39.13 -24.04
CA PRO A 248 3.90 -39.44 -23.99
C PRO A 248 3.19 -38.56 -22.95
N ARG A 249 2.01 -38.04 -23.30
CA ARG A 249 1.19 -37.26 -22.38
C ARG A 249 -0.31 -37.50 -22.64
N LYS A 250 -1.14 -36.98 -21.74
CA LYS A 250 -2.62 -37.02 -21.84
C LYS A 250 -3.25 -35.66 -22.14
N SER A 251 -2.47 -34.57 -22.20
CA SER A 251 -3.01 -33.21 -22.40
C SER A 251 -2.93 -32.78 -23.86
N THR A 252 -3.98 -32.10 -24.33
CA THR A 252 -4.11 -31.58 -25.71
C THR A 252 -3.28 -30.32 -25.93
N ASP A 253 -2.96 -29.58 -24.86
CA ASP A 253 -2.23 -28.31 -24.94
C ASP A 253 -0.92 -28.31 -24.12
N LEU A 254 0.02 -27.47 -24.56
CA LEU A 254 1.24 -27.18 -23.80
C LEU A 254 0.92 -26.33 -22.57
N THR A 255 1.27 -26.81 -21.37
CA THR A 255 1.13 -26.05 -20.12
C THR A 255 2.07 -24.85 -20.09
N ARG A 256 1.71 -23.78 -19.34
CA ARG A 256 2.53 -22.57 -19.20
C ARG A 256 3.95 -22.88 -18.69
N THR A 257 4.07 -23.77 -17.72
CA THR A 257 5.35 -24.20 -17.14
C THR A 257 6.28 -24.77 -18.21
N MET A 258 5.75 -25.60 -19.09
CA MET A 258 6.50 -26.26 -20.16
C MET A 258 6.90 -25.28 -21.27
N ARG A 259 6.05 -24.29 -21.60
CA ARG A 259 6.45 -23.21 -22.52
C ARG A 259 7.64 -22.43 -21.97
N LYS A 260 7.66 -22.15 -20.66
CA LYS A 260 8.79 -21.50 -19.99
C LYS A 260 10.05 -22.37 -20.05
N GLU A 261 9.94 -23.66 -19.72
CA GLU A 261 11.09 -24.59 -19.77
C GLU A 261 11.67 -24.72 -21.19
N LEU A 262 10.82 -24.91 -22.21
CA LEU A 262 11.25 -25.00 -23.61
C LEU A 262 11.84 -23.67 -24.12
N GLN A 263 11.33 -22.54 -23.65
CA GLN A 263 11.91 -21.24 -23.95
C GLN A 263 13.31 -21.10 -23.34
N VAL A 264 13.51 -21.51 -22.09
CA VAL A 264 14.84 -21.51 -21.44
C VAL A 264 15.81 -22.39 -22.22
N ILE A 265 15.40 -23.62 -22.58
CA ILE A 265 16.23 -24.54 -23.38
C ILE A 265 16.62 -23.91 -24.73
N ARG A 266 15.74 -23.12 -25.35
CA ARG A 266 16.04 -22.41 -26.59
C ARG A 266 17.04 -21.27 -26.42
N GLU A 267 16.92 -20.52 -25.32
CA GLU A 267 17.78 -19.36 -25.02
C GLU A 267 19.20 -19.80 -24.65
N VAL A 268 19.35 -20.99 -24.05
CA VAL A 268 20.65 -21.61 -23.77
C VAL A 268 21.22 -22.26 -25.03
N ARG A 269 21.96 -21.48 -25.82
CA ARG A 269 22.73 -21.95 -26.98
C ARG A 269 24.22 -21.90 -26.69
N HIS A 270 24.89 -23.04 -26.83
CA HIS A 270 26.32 -23.17 -26.65
C HIS A 270 26.87 -24.29 -27.52
N ASP A 271 28.13 -24.20 -27.95
CA ASP A 271 28.75 -25.17 -28.87
C ASP A 271 28.83 -26.59 -28.27
N ASN A 272 28.97 -26.68 -26.95
CA ASN A 272 28.99 -27.94 -26.20
C ASN A 272 27.60 -28.43 -25.75
N LEU A 273 26.52 -27.78 -26.20
CA LEU A 273 25.14 -28.18 -25.91
C LEU A 273 24.42 -28.53 -27.20
N VAL A 274 23.61 -29.59 -27.16
CA VAL A 274 22.82 -29.99 -28.33
C VAL A 274 21.81 -28.89 -28.64
N PRO A 275 21.86 -28.28 -29.84
CA PRO A 275 20.93 -27.22 -30.20
C PRO A 275 19.49 -27.71 -30.20
N PHE A 276 18.63 -27.02 -29.46
CA PHE A 276 17.18 -27.20 -29.55
C PHE A 276 16.64 -26.52 -30.80
N ILE A 277 15.93 -27.30 -31.62
CA ILE A 277 15.42 -26.86 -32.91
C ILE A 277 13.94 -26.47 -32.79
N GLY A 278 13.15 -27.28 -32.09
CA GLY A 278 11.75 -26.99 -31.87
C GLY A 278 11.03 -28.08 -31.11
N ALA A 279 9.74 -27.86 -30.88
CA ALA A 279 8.86 -28.88 -30.32
C ALA A 279 7.49 -28.84 -30.99
N SER A 280 6.88 -30.02 -31.09
CA SER A 280 5.55 -30.23 -31.64
C SER A 280 4.66 -30.97 -30.67
N LEU A 281 3.35 -30.80 -30.85
CA LEU A 281 2.30 -31.45 -30.06
C LEU A 281 1.38 -32.16 -31.05
N GLU A 282 1.36 -33.49 -31.01
CA GLU A 282 0.46 -34.27 -31.84
C GLU A 282 -0.05 -35.51 -31.10
N GLN A 283 -1.36 -35.77 -31.21
CA GLN A 283 -2.03 -36.94 -30.63
C GLN A 283 -1.75 -37.15 -29.13
N GLY A 284 -1.70 -36.06 -28.36
CA GLY A 284 -1.42 -36.09 -26.91
C GLY A 284 0.04 -36.38 -26.55
N SER A 285 0.94 -36.54 -27.52
CA SER A 285 2.37 -36.68 -27.29
C SER A 285 3.13 -35.40 -27.68
N ILE A 286 4.19 -35.10 -26.95
CA ILE A 286 5.11 -34.01 -27.28
C ILE A 286 6.29 -34.59 -28.04
N TYR A 287 6.66 -33.97 -29.14
CA TYR A 287 7.84 -34.30 -29.92
C TYR A 287 8.85 -33.18 -29.76
N ILE A 288 10.02 -33.50 -29.21
CA ILE A 288 11.14 -32.55 -29.08
C ILE A 288 12.13 -32.82 -30.20
N LEU A 289 12.47 -31.78 -30.95
CA LEU A 289 13.42 -31.81 -32.05
C LEU A 289 14.74 -31.16 -31.61
N THR A 290 15.81 -31.92 -31.72
CA THR A 290 17.19 -31.49 -31.39
C THR A 290 18.11 -31.85 -32.55
N SER A 291 19.25 -31.17 -32.69
CA SER A 291 20.23 -31.55 -33.72
C SER A 291 20.72 -32.98 -33.51
N TYR A 292 20.82 -33.75 -34.59
CA TYR A 292 21.29 -35.14 -34.51
C TYR A 292 22.81 -35.22 -34.34
N CYS A 293 23.25 -35.91 -33.28
CA CYS A 293 24.66 -36.16 -33.02
C CYS A 293 25.11 -37.50 -33.66
N VAL A 294 25.83 -37.41 -34.77
CA VAL A 294 26.23 -38.58 -35.59
C VAL A 294 27.10 -39.61 -34.85
N ARG A 295 27.88 -39.16 -33.85
CA ARG A 295 28.81 -40.03 -33.09
C ARG A 295 28.16 -40.85 -31.97
N GLY A 296 26.84 -40.71 -31.77
CA GLY A 296 26.12 -41.46 -30.75
C GLY A 296 26.45 -41.01 -29.32
N SER A 297 26.10 -41.86 -28.34
CA SER A 297 26.33 -41.55 -26.93
C SER A 297 27.80 -41.79 -26.54
N LEU A 298 28.25 -41.16 -25.45
CA LEU A 298 29.57 -41.45 -24.88
C LEU A 298 29.72 -42.95 -24.56
N GLN A 299 28.64 -43.60 -24.11
CA GLN A 299 28.64 -45.04 -23.85
C GLN A 299 28.96 -45.86 -25.11
N ASP A 300 28.44 -45.45 -26.27
CA ASP A 300 28.71 -46.12 -27.56
C ASP A 300 30.16 -45.94 -28.00
N VAL A 301 30.74 -44.77 -27.72
CA VAL A 301 32.16 -44.48 -27.97
C VAL A 301 33.05 -45.32 -27.05
N LEU A 302 32.71 -45.41 -25.76
CA LEU A 302 33.47 -46.18 -24.77
C LEU A 302 33.41 -47.70 -24.99
N ARG A 303 32.36 -48.19 -25.65
CA ARG A 303 32.19 -49.62 -25.98
C ARG A 303 32.98 -50.03 -27.23
N ASN A 304 33.56 -49.07 -27.94
CA ASN A 304 34.31 -49.35 -29.15
C ASN A 304 35.78 -49.66 -28.79
N ASP A 305 36.15 -50.93 -28.84
CA ASP A 305 37.51 -51.40 -28.50
C ASP A 305 38.60 -50.84 -29.44
N ASP A 306 38.21 -50.35 -30.62
CA ASP A 306 39.10 -49.70 -31.58
C ASP A 306 39.49 -48.26 -31.18
N PHE A 307 38.78 -47.67 -30.21
CA PHE A 307 39.02 -46.28 -29.78
C PHE A 307 39.87 -46.22 -28.52
N LYS A 308 41.15 -45.84 -28.65
CA LYS A 308 42.03 -45.64 -27.50
C LYS A 308 41.77 -44.28 -26.86
N LEU A 309 41.26 -44.28 -25.63
CA LEU A 309 41.05 -43.08 -24.81
C LEU A 309 42.40 -42.57 -24.28
N ASP A 310 43.06 -41.70 -25.06
CA ASP A 310 44.27 -41.01 -24.59
C ASP A 310 43.90 -39.95 -23.52
N GLN A 311 44.83 -39.69 -22.62
CA GLN A 311 44.67 -38.74 -21.52
C GLN A 311 44.31 -37.33 -22.03
N MET A 312 44.82 -36.95 -23.20
CA MET A 312 44.47 -35.68 -23.86
C MET A 312 43.00 -35.63 -24.28
N PHE A 313 42.44 -36.74 -24.77
CA PHE A 313 41.03 -36.82 -25.14
C PHE A 313 40.13 -36.73 -23.91
N ILE A 314 40.46 -37.46 -22.83
CA ILE A 314 39.73 -37.40 -21.56
C ILE A 314 39.74 -35.98 -20.99
N ALA A 315 40.89 -35.31 -20.99
CA ALA A 315 41.01 -33.94 -20.52
C ALA A 315 40.13 -32.97 -21.32
N SER A 316 40.05 -33.13 -22.65
CA SER A 316 39.18 -32.30 -23.50
C SER A 316 37.69 -32.51 -23.20
N LEU A 317 37.26 -33.76 -23.01
CA LEU A 317 35.87 -34.09 -22.66
C LEU A 317 35.47 -33.48 -21.30
N VAL A 318 36.34 -33.60 -20.29
CA VAL A 318 36.08 -33.01 -18.96
C VAL A 318 36.01 -31.49 -19.04
N ALA A 319 36.91 -30.85 -19.78
CA ALA A 319 36.89 -29.40 -19.96
C ALA A 319 35.58 -28.92 -20.62
N ASP A 320 35.09 -29.64 -21.62
CA ASP A 320 33.84 -29.29 -22.29
C ASP A 320 32.61 -29.54 -21.41
N LEU A 321 32.62 -30.56 -20.55
CA LEU A 321 31.58 -30.77 -19.54
C LEU A 321 31.55 -29.67 -18.48
N VAL A 322 32.72 -29.21 -18.01
CA VAL A 322 32.80 -28.11 -17.04
C VAL A 322 32.19 -26.83 -17.60
N LYS A 323 32.45 -26.50 -18.87
CA LYS A 323 31.82 -25.35 -19.55
C LYS A 323 30.30 -25.46 -19.56
N VAL A 324 29.76 -26.67 -19.78
CA VAL A 324 28.31 -26.90 -19.76
C VAL A 324 27.73 -26.68 -18.37
N ILE A 325 28.37 -27.20 -17.33
CA ILE A 325 27.91 -27.06 -15.94
C ILE A 325 27.93 -25.58 -15.50
N ASP A 326 28.95 -24.84 -15.89
CA ASP A 326 29.08 -23.41 -15.59
C ASP A 326 27.89 -22.60 -16.12
N ILE A 327 27.51 -22.85 -17.38
CA ILE A 327 26.35 -22.22 -18.04
C ILE A 327 25.05 -22.45 -17.27
N PHE A 328 24.83 -23.67 -16.77
CA PHE A 328 23.62 -23.98 -16.00
C PHE A 328 23.67 -23.47 -14.55
N SER A 329 24.85 -23.13 -14.03
CA SER A 329 25.00 -22.60 -12.68
C SER A 329 24.81 -21.07 -12.59
N HIS A 330 24.92 -20.37 -13.72
CA HIS A 330 24.87 -18.91 -13.81
C HIS A 330 23.63 -18.35 -14.55
N GLY A 331 22.72 -19.20 -15.03
CA GLY A 331 21.45 -18.81 -15.67
C GLY A 331 20.23 -19.02 -14.78
#